data_AF-A0A6N7F3T1-F1
#
_entry.id   AF-A0A6N7F3T1-F1
#
_cell.length_a   1.000
_cell.length_b   1.000
_cell.length_c   1.000
_cell.angle_alpha   90.00
_cell.angle_beta   90.00
_cell.angle_gamma   90.00
#
_symmetry.space_group_name_H-M   'P 1'
#
loop_
_entity.id
_entity.type
_entity.pdbx_description
1 polymer ?
#
loop_
_entity_poly.entity_id
_entity_poly.type
_entity_poly.pdbx_seq_one_letter_code
_entity_poly.pdbx_strand_id
1 'polypeptide(L)'
;MEKAVRSSLNRLGPAVVLALFAAACSRAAPELPPDITSVEGRNDNTPAAYQEAELALSCEEIDARLFEISQAMDELEGTVAGNRRKNQTIGYIGAVLFMPLMLAAEENAAEKKALDDHQGTRDRLFGLRAMKRCPLRSDPRTGRIPRK
;
A
#
# COMPACT_ATOMS: atom_id res chain seq x y z
N MET A 1 23.01 48.28 -16.88
CA MET A 1 22.76 47.89 -15.48
C MET A 1 22.32 46.42 -15.40
N GLU A 2 23.09 45.49 -15.98
CA GLU A 2 22.67 44.07 -16.14
C GLU A 2 23.46 43.08 -15.27
N LYS A 3 24.51 43.53 -14.58
CA LYS A 3 25.43 42.65 -13.85
C LYS A 3 24.98 42.30 -12.42
N ALA A 4 24.00 43.02 -11.85
CA ALA A 4 23.55 42.81 -10.47
C ALA A 4 22.55 41.65 -10.31
N VAL A 5 21.84 41.26 -11.37
CA VAL A 5 20.76 40.25 -11.29
C VAL A 5 21.29 38.81 -11.25
N ARG A 6 22.50 38.55 -11.77
CA ARG A 6 23.06 37.19 -11.83
C ARG A 6 23.64 36.68 -10.50
N SER A 7 23.91 37.56 -9.54
CA SER A 7 24.54 37.17 -8.25
C SER A 7 23.53 36.65 -7.22
N SER A 8 22.30 37.17 -7.23
CA SER A 8 21.26 36.80 -6.25
C SER A 8 20.59 35.45 -6.56
N LEU A 9 20.45 35.06 -7.84
CA LEU A 9 19.87 33.76 -8.20
C LEU A 9 20.76 32.58 -7.78
N ASN A 10 22.09 32.74 -7.77
CA ASN A 10 23.03 31.66 -7.42
C ASN A 10 23.00 31.27 -5.93
N ARG A 11 22.50 32.15 -5.06
CA ARG A 11 22.34 31.86 -3.61
C ARG A 11 20.95 31.32 -3.26
N LEU A 12 19.94 31.57 -4.10
CA LEU A 12 18.58 31.09 -3.90
C LEU A 12 18.35 29.66 -4.42
N GLY A 13 19.11 29.23 -5.44
CA GLY A 13 19.02 27.87 -6.00
C GLY A 13 19.11 26.73 -4.96
N PRO A 14 20.14 26.66 -4.10
CA PRO A 14 20.26 25.55 -3.14
C PRO A 14 19.18 25.59 -2.05
N ALA A 15 18.73 26.79 -1.63
CA ALA A 15 17.68 26.93 -0.62
C ALA A 15 16.31 26.45 -1.14
N VAL A 16 15.99 26.71 -2.41
CA VAL A 16 14.74 26.23 -3.04
C VAL A 16 14.75 24.72 -3.20
N VAL A 17 15.88 24.13 -3.62
CA VAL A 17 16.02 22.67 -3.73
C VAL A 17 15.87 22.00 -2.36
N LEU A 18 16.51 22.55 -1.32
CA LEU A 18 16.40 22.03 0.05
C LEU A 18 14.96 22.11 0.59
N ALA A 19 14.24 23.20 0.29
CA ALA A 19 12.85 23.38 0.68
C ALA A 19 11.91 22.37 -0.02
N LEU A 20 12.16 22.06 -1.30
CA LEU A 20 11.40 21.04 -2.04
C LEU A 20 11.61 19.63 -1.47
N PHE A 21 12.84 19.29 -1.06
CA PHE A 21 13.12 18.02 -0.38
C PHE A 21 12.46 17.93 1.00
N ALA A 22 12.42 19.02 1.76
CA ALA A 22 11.77 19.05 3.07
C ALA A 22 10.23 18.89 2.96
N ALA A 23 9.62 19.43 1.92
CA ALA A 23 8.18 19.30 1.68
C ALA A 23 7.77 17.87 1.24
N ALA A 24 8.67 17.11 0.62
CA ALA A 24 8.38 15.76 0.14
C ALA A 24 8.29 14.70 1.27
N CYS A 25 8.83 15.00 2.46
CA CYS A 25 8.86 14.07 3.60
C CYS A 25 7.74 14.29 4.63
N SER A 26 6.85 15.28 4.45
CA SER A 26 5.85 15.62 5.46
C SER A 26 4.55 14.81 5.36
N ARG A 27 4.47 13.79 4.50
CA ARG A 27 3.28 12.95 4.41
C ARG A 27 3.16 12.11 5.68
N ALA A 28 2.04 12.30 6.40
CA ALA A 28 1.72 11.48 7.57
C ALA A 28 1.73 9.99 7.19
N ALA A 29 2.36 9.16 8.03
CA ALA A 29 2.34 7.73 7.86
C ALA A 29 0.88 7.22 7.93
N PRO A 30 0.49 6.22 7.14
CA PRO A 30 -0.80 5.56 7.28
C PRO A 30 -0.96 4.98 8.69
N GLU A 31 -2.20 4.98 9.18
CA GLU A 31 -2.52 4.31 10.43
C GLU A 31 -2.28 2.81 10.28
N LEU A 32 -1.45 2.25 11.17
CA LEU A 32 -1.13 0.82 11.15
C LEU A 32 -2.36 0.01 11.58
N PRO A 33 -2.61 -1.17 10.98
CA PRO A 33 -3.68 -2.04 11.44
C PRO A 33 -3.44 -2.43 12.91
N PRO A 34 -4.52 -2.70 13.68
CA PRO A 34 -4.39 -3.14 15.05
C PRO A 34 -3.54 -4.41 15.09
N ASP A 35 -2.54 -4.45 15.97
CA ASP A 35 -1.76 -5.64 16.19
C ASP A 35 -2.67 -6.71 16.80
N ILE A 36 -2.84 -7.83 16.11
CA ILE A 36 -3.64 -8.98 16.60
C ILE A 36 -2.76 -10.12 17.12
N THR A 37 -1.44 -9.95 17.03
CA THR A 37 -0.45 -10.99 17.34
C THR A 37 0.13 -10.85 18.75
N SER A 38 0.20 -9.62 19.28
CA SER A 38 0.58 -9.36 20.68
C SER A 38 -0.47 -9.86 21.68
N VAL A 39 -0.05 -9.92 22.94
CA VAL A 39 -0.92 -10.30 24.05
C VAL A 39 -1.99 -9.23 24.28
N GLU A 40 -1.64 -7.94 24.23
CA GLU A 40 -2.62 -6.85 24.28
C GLU A 40 -3.56 -6.89 23.08
N GLY A 41 -3.01 -7.02 21.88
CA GLY A 41 -3.76 -7.09 20.62
C GLY A 41 -4.81 -8.19 20.55
N ARG A 42 -4.52 -9.34 21.17
CA ARG A 42 -5.46 -10.45 21.26
C ARG A 42 -6.66 -10.15 22.16
N ASN A 43 -6.49 -9.31 23.18
CA ASN A 43 -7.58 -8.92 24.08
C ASN A 43 -8.51 -7.88 23.42
N ASP A 44 -7.98 -7.06 22.52
CA ASP A 44 -8.75 -6.04 21.78
C ASP A 44 -9.54 -6.62 20.60
N ASN A 45 -9.22 -7.84 20.18
CA ASN A 45 -9.93 -8.58 19.12
C ASN A 45 -11.29 -9.13 19.62
N THR A 46 -12.25 -8.23 19.81
CA THR A 46 -13.59 -8.52 20.32
C THR A 46 -14.64 -8.57 19.19
N PRO A 47 -15.79 -9.26 19.39
CA PRO A 47 -16.86 -9.30 18.40
C PRO A 47 -17.40 -7.90 18.01
N ALA A 48 -17.29 -6.91 18.89
CA ALA A 48 -17.74 -5.54 18.65
C ALA A 48 -16.93 -4.81 17.56
N ALA A 49 -15.74 -5.31 17.20
CA ALA A 49 -14.90 -4.76 16.13
C ALA A 49 -15.33 -5.23 14.72
N TYR A 50 -16.33 -6.11 14.63
CA TYR A 50 -16.77 -6.73 13.37
C TYR A 50 -18.23 -6.43 13.06
N GLN A 51 -18.55 -6.41 11.77
CA GLN A 51 -19.92 -6.28 11.32
C GLN A 51 -20.66 -7.60 11.55
N GLU A 52 -21.98 -7.56 11.81
CA GLU A 52 -22.77 -8.78 12.03
C GLU A 52 -22.67 -9.77 10.85
N ALA A 53 -22.63 -9.25 9.62
CA ALA A 53 -22.46 -10.07 8.42
C ALA A 53 -21.10 -10.80 8.38
N GLU A 54 -20.05 -10.23 8.98
CA GLU A 54 -18.73 -10.86 9.08
C GLU A 54 -18.72 -11.88 10.22
N LEU A 55 -19.36 -11.55 11.36
CA LEU A 55 -19.54 -12.47 12.47
C LEU A 55 -20.34 -13.72 12.08
N ALA A 56 -21.19 -13.64 11.05
CA ALA A 56 -21.93 -14.79 10.52
C ALA A 56 -21.06 -15.77 9.70
N LEU A 57 -19.88 -15.36 9.23
CA LEU A 57 -19.07 -16.19 8.32
C LEU A 57 -18.50 -17.43 9.00
N SER A 58 -18.66 -18.60 8.39
CA SER A 58 -17.94 -19.81 8.77
C SER A 58 -16.44 -19.69 8.49
N CYS A 59 -15.63 -20.55 9.12
CA CYS A 59 -14.19 -20.60 8.84
C CYS A 59 -13.87 -20.90 7.36
N GLU A 60 -14.72 -21.69 6.69
CA GLU A 60 -14.56 -22.00 5.28
C GLU A 60 -14.85 -20.80 4.39
N GLU A 61 -15.89 -20.03 4.69
CA GLU A 61 -16.21 -18.78 3.97
C GLU A 61 -15.14 -17.71 4.20
N ILE A 62 -14.57 -17.63 5.40
CA ILE A 62 -13.43 -16.74 5.68
C ILE A 62 -12.23 -17.13 4.81
N ASP A 63 -11.89 -18.42 4.75
CA ASP A 63 -10.78 -18.90 3.91
C ASP A 63 -11.04 -18.64 2.41
N ALA A 64 -12.26 -18.87 1.94
CA ALA A 64 -12.65 -18.59 0.55
C ALA A 64 -12.50 -17.09 0.21
N ARG A 65 -12.99 -16.20 1.07
CA ARG A 65 -12.82 -14.74 0.89
C ARG A 65 -11.36 -14.31 0.92
N LEU A 66 -10.56 -14.87 1.83
CA LEU A 66 -9.12 -14.59 1.88
C LEU A 66 -8.43 -15.01 0.58
N PHE A 67 -8.84 -16.14 -0.01
CA PHE A 67 -8.33 -16.60 -1.30
C PHE A 67 -8.74 -15.68 -2.45
N GLU A 68 -10.01 -15.28 -2.54
CA GLU A 68 -10.49 -14.32 -3.54
C GLU A 68 -9.76 -12.98 -3.45
N ILE A 69 -9.61 -12.43 -2.25
CA ILE A 69 -8.86 -11.19 -2.02
C ILE A 69 -7.41 -11.35 -2.45
N SER A 70 -6.79 -12.50 -2.17
CA SER A 70 -5.40 -12.73 -2.57
C SER A 70 -5.22 -12.73 -4.10
N GLN A 71 -6.16 -13.30 -4.85
CA GLN A 71 -6.13 -13.26 -6.32
C GLN A 71 -6.32 -11.84 -6.85
N ALA A 72 -7.29 -11.10 -6.31
CA ALA A 72 -7.53 -9.70 -6.71
C ALA A 72 -6.30 -8.82 -6.42
N MET A 73 -5.64 -9.02 -5.29
CA MET A 73 -4.39 -8.33 -4.97
C MET A 73 -3.27 -8.68 -5.94
N ASP A 74 -3.08 -9.96 -6.27
CA ASP A 74 -2.03 -10.40 -7.20
C ASP A 74 -2.24 -9.78 -8.61
N GLU A 75 -3.48 -9.64 -9.07
CA GLU A 75 -3.84 -8.96 -10.32
C GLU A 75 -3.54 -7.45 -10.30
N LEU A 76 -3.92 -6.75 -9.22
CA LEU A 76 -3.66 -5.32 -9.05
C LEU A 76 -2.16 -5.03 -8.93
N GLU A 77 -1.41 -5.86 -8.21
CA GLU A 77 0.05 -5.78 -8.12
C GLU A 77 0.71 -5.96 -9.49
N GLY A 78 0.20 -6.90 -10.30
CA GLY A 78 0.64 -7.10 -11.68
C GLY A 78 0.48 -5.84 -12.54
N THR A 79 -0.69 -5.18 -12.46
CA THR A 79 -0.97 -3.92 -13.16
C THR A 79 -0.02 -2.80 -12.70
N VAL A 80 0.12 -2.62 -11.39
CA VAL A 80 1.00 -1.59 -10.81
C VAL A 80 2.46 -1.84 -11.19
N ALA A 81 2.92 -3.10 -11.18
CA ALA A 81 4.27 -3.48 -11.57
C ALA A 81 4.54 -3.22 -13.06
N GLY A 82 3.57 -3.52 -13.93
CA GLY A 82 3.64 -3.21 -15.36
C GLY A 82 3.82 -1.72 -15.61
N ASN A 83 2.98 -0.90 -14.98
CA ASN A 83 3.02 0.55 -15.12
C ASN A 83 4.26 1.18 -14.45
N ARG A 84 4.82 0.56 -13.40
CA ARG A 84 6.08 1.00 -12.78
C ARG A 84 7.24 0.97 -13.78
N ARG A 85 7.34 -0.08 -14.60
CA ARG A 85 8.40 -0.18 -15.62
C ARG A 85 8.26 0.91 -16.68
N LYS A 86 7.05 1.13 -17.16
CA LYS A 86 6.71 2.20 -18.11
C LYS A 86 7.04 3.58 -17.54
N ASN A 87 6.63 3.87 -16.31
CA ASN A 87 6.90 5.14 -15.64
C ASN A 87 8.39 5.36 -15.37
N GLN A 88 9.15 4.30 -15.05
CA GLN A 88 10.59 4.41 -14.89
C GLN A 88 11.27 4.77 -16.22
N THR A 89 10.87 4.15 -17.33
CA THR A 89 11.36 4.49 -18.67
C THR A 89 11.01 5.92 -19.06
N ILE A 90 9.76 6.35 -18.84
CA ILE A 90 9.32 7.74 -19.06
C ILE A 90 10.12 8.69 -18.17
N GLY A 91 10.41 8.30 -16.93
CA GLY A 91 11.25 9.05 -15.99
C GLY A 91 12.65 9.33 -16.53
N TYR A 92 13.35 8.28 -16.97
CA TYR A 92 14.70 8.40 -17.51
C TYR A 92 14.74 9.19 -18.81
N ILE A 93 13.83 8.91 -19.75
CA ILE A 93 13.78 9.62 -21.04
C ILE A 93 13.31 11.07 -20.85
N GLY A 94 12.29 11.27 -20.04
CA GLY A 94 11.72 12.59 -19.76
C GLY A 94 12.70 13.51 -19.05
N ALA A 95 13.40 13.02 -18.03
CA ALA A 95 14.39 13.82 -17.30
C ALA A 95 15.59 14.26 -18.16
N VAL A 96 15.98 13.45 -19.16
CA VAL A 96 17.21 13.68 -19.93
C VAL A 96 16.93 14.33 -21.30
N LEU A 97 15.90 13.88 -22.01
CA LEU A 97 15.68 14.21 -23.42
C LEU A 97 14.49 15.15 -23.65
N PHE A 98 13.44 15.07 -22.82
CA PHE A 98 12.26 15.91 -23.00
C PHE A 98 11.45 16.01 -21.71
N MET A 99 11.75 17.02 -20.88
CA MET A 99 11.12 17.21 -19.57
C MET A 99 9.58 17.13 -19.57
N PRO A 100 8.86 17.66 -20.58
CA PRO A 100 7.40 17.54 -20.62
C PRO A 100 6.87 16.09 -20.69
N LEU A 101 7.69 15.12 -21.11
CA LEU A 101 7.32 13.69 -21.11
C LEU A 101 7.02 13.15 -19.70
N MET A 102 7.58 13.78 -18.65
CA MET A 102 7.33 13.41 -17.25
C MET A 102 5.84 13.53 -16.87
N LEU A 103 5.10 14.42 -17.53
CA LEU A 103 3.65 14.60 -17.32
C LEU A 103 2.82 13.42 -17.85
N ALA A 104 3.42 12.54 -18.66
CA ALA A 104 2.77 11.34 -19.20
C ALA A 104 2.94 10.10 -18.30
N ALA A 105 3.59 10.23 -17.14
CA ALA A 105 3.70 9.14 -16.18
C ALA A 105 2.31 8.82 -15.59
N GLU A 106 1.94 7.54 -15.57
CA GLU A 106 0.63 7.10 -15.06
C GLU A 106 0.66 7.01 -13.54
N GLU A 107 -0.17 7.79 -12.87
CA GLU A 107 -0.37 7.67 -11.43
C GLU A 107 -1.45 6.60 -11.17
N ASN A 108 -1.03 5.38 -10.81
CA ASN A 108 -1.93 4.25 -10.48
C ASN A 108 -2.64 4.47 -9.12
N ALA A 109 -3.28 5.62 -8.92
CA ALA A 109 -3.88 6.00 -7.65
C ALA A 109 -5.09 5.10 -7.31
N ALA A 110 -5.87 4.72 -8.31
CA ALA A 110 -7.04 3.86 -8.14
C ALA A 110 -6.64 2.42 -7.76
N GLU A 111 -5.65 1.85 -8.45
CA GLU A 111 -5.17 0.48 -8.20
C GLU A 111 -4.47 0.37 -6.84
N LYS A 112 -3.69 1.39 -6.46
CA LYS A 112 -3.09 1.45 -5.12
C LYS A 112 -4.15 1.57 -4.03
N LYS A 113 -5.17 2.42 -4.24
CA LYS A 113 -6.29 2.51 -3.31
C LYS A 113 -7.03 1.18 -3.18
N ALA A 114 -7.28 0.48 -4.28
CA ALA A 114 -7.90 -0.84 -4.25
C ALA A 114 -7.03 -1.86 -3.51
N LEU A 115 -5.70 -1.82 -3.67
CA LEU A 115 -4.77 -2.65 -2.89
C LEU A 115 -4.87 -2.36 -1.39
N ASP A 116 -4.87 -1.10 -0.99
CA ASP A 116 -5.00 -0.70 0.42
C ASP A 116 -6.34 -1.17 1.02
N ASP A 117 -7.44 -1.00 0.27
CA ASP A 117 -8.79 -1.44 0.69
C ASP A 117 -8.86 -2.99 0.82
N HIS A 118 -8.23 -3.73 -0.09
CA HIS A 118 -8.11 -5.19 -0.02
C HIS A 118 -7.23 -5.66 1.15
N GLN A 119 -6.12 -4.98 1.41
CA GLN A 119 -5.26 -5.26 2.56
C GLN A 119 -6.01 -5.08 3.88
N GLY A 120 -6.71 -3.96 4.05
CA GLY A 120 -7.53 -3.73 5.25
C GLY A 120 -8.61 -4.79 5.44
N THR A 121 -9.27 -5.22 4.36
CA THR A 121 -10.26 -6.31 4.42
C THR A 121 -9.61 -7.64 4.82
N ARG A 122 -8.45 -7.95 4.24
CA ARG A 122 -7.69 -9.17 4.54
C ARG A 122 -7.27 -9.23 6.00
N ASP A 123 -6.78 -8.13 6.55
CA ASP A 123 -6.31 -8.04 7.93
C ASP A 123 -7.48 -8.21 8.92
N ARG A 124 -8.65 -7.61 8.63
CA ARG A 124 -9.88 -7.83 9.40
C ARG A 124 -10.30 -9.32 9.37
N LEU A 125 -10.24 -9.97 8.21
CA LEU A 125 -10.56 -11.40 8.10
C LEU A 125 -9.56 -12.29 8.84
N PHE A 126 -8.27 -11.94 8.88
CA PHE A 126 -7.28 -12.64 9.70
C PHE A 126 -7.57 -12.48 11.20
N GLY A 127 -7.94 -11.27 11.64
CA GLY A 127 -8.40 -11.02 13.01
C GLY A 127 -9.62 -11.87 13.37
N LEU A 128 -10.62 -11.90 12.50
CA LEU A 128 -11.84 -12.69 12.69
C LEU A 128 -11.54 -14.19 12.75
N ARG A 129 -10.66 -14.68 11.86
CA ARG A 129 -10.20 -16.07 11.84
C ARG A 129 -9.53 -16.46 13.15
N ALA A 130 -8.67 -15.58 13.68
CA ALA A 130 -7.98 -15.77 14.95
C ALA A 130 -8.98 -15.79 16.12
N MET A 131 -9.94 -14.86 16.14
CA MET A 131 -10.99 -14.78 17.16
C MET A 131 -11.85 -16.07 17.18
N LYS A 132 -12.24 -16.56 16.01
CA LYS A 132 -13.02 -17.80 15.85
C LYS A 132 -12.20 -19.08 16.03
N ARG A 133 -10.88 -18.96 16.25
CA ARG A 133 -9.94 -20.09 16.40
C ARG A 133 -10.05 -21.10 15.26
N CYS A 134 -10.22 -20.60 14.03
CA CYS A 134 -10.32 -21.46 12.86
C CYS A 134 -9.05 -22.31 12.68
N PRO A 135 -9.17 -23.56 12.20
CA PRO A 135 -8.02 -24.41 11.95
C PRO A 135 -7.09 -23.77 10.91
N LEU A 136 -5.78 -23.99 11.07
CA LEU A 136 -4.80 -23.63 10.05
C LEU A 136 -4.99 -24.56 8.84
N ARG A 137 -5.54 -24.02 7.76
CA ARG A 137 -5.57 -24.71 6.47
C ARG A 137 -4.23 -24.46 5.78
N SER A 138 -3.78 -25.44 5.00
CA SER A 138 -2.62 -25.25 4.11
C SER A 138 -2.91 -24.10 3.15
N ASP A 139 -1.96 -23.19 2.99
CA ASP A 139 -2.07 -22.11 2.00
C ASP A 139 -2.28 -22.75 0.61
N PRO A 140 -3.38 -22.46 -0.09
CA PRO A 140 -3.65 -23.06 -1.40
C PRO A 140 -2.58 -22.71 -2.45
N ARG A 141 -1.83 -21.62 -2.27
CA ARG A 141 -0.75 -21.23 -3.19
C ARG A 141 0.53 -22.04 -3.00
N THR A 142 0.84 -22.43 -1.76
CA THR A 142 2.12 -23.08 -1.43
C THR A 142 1.98 -24.52 -0.93
N GLY A 143 0.76 -24.98 -0.66
CA GLY A 143 0.46 -26.25 -0.01
C GLY A 143 1.04 -26.37 1.42
N ARG A 144 1.63 -25.29 1.96
CA ARG A 144 2.30 -25.32 3.26
C ARG A 144 1.34 -24.92 4.37
N ILE A 145 1.39 -25.68 5.46
CA ILE A 145 0.76 -25.30 6.72
C ILE A 145 1.73 -24.34 7.42
N PRO A 146 1.31 -23.11 7.80
CA PRO A 146 2.16 -22.22 8.58
C PRO A 146 2.50 -22.89 9.91
N ARG A 147 3.80 -22.99 10.23
CA ARG A 147 4.25 -23.52 11.52
C ARG A 147 3.92 -22.49 12.60
N LYS A 148 3.34 -22.96 13.71
CA LYS A 148 3.09 -22.16 14.92
C LYS A 148 4.39 -21.68 15.54
#